data_AF-A0A2S4KB65-F1
#
_entry.id   AF-A0A2S4KB65-F1
#
_cell.length_a   1.000
_cell.length_b   1.000
_cell.length_c   1.000
_cell.angle_alpha   90.00
_cell.angle_beta   90.00
_cell.angle_gamma   90.00
#
_symmetry.space_group_name_H-M   'P 1'
#
loop_
_entity.id
_entity.type
_entity.pdbx_description
1 polymer ?
#
loop_
_entity_poly.entity_id
_entity_poly.type
_entity_poly.pdbx_seq_one_letter_code
_entity_poly.pdbx_strand_id
1 'polypeptide(L)' 'MIDRYRRQIAATVVQLAKDDPGLVRAVIVQRRRLGDIEPDDLAYLERIASRWMRIAEQARSGFRR' A
#
# COMPACT_ATOMS: atom_id res chain seq x y z
N MET A 1 -3.22 19.58 10.51
CA MET A 1 -3.26 18.38 11.38
C MET A 1 -3.43 17.07 10.59
N ILE A 2 -3.96 17.11 9.36
CA ILE A 2 -4.19 15.94 8.49
C ILE A 2 -2.87 15.33 7.93
N ASP A 3 -1.82 16.14 7.76
CA ASP A 3 -0.55 15.74 7.12
C ASP A 3 0.26 14.67 7.89
N ARG A 4 0.25 14.74 9.23
CA ARG A 4 0.98 13.77 10.08
C ARG A 4 0.31 12.40 10.05
N TYR A 5 -1.02 12.38 10.09
CA TYR A 5 -1.80 11.15 10.00
C TYR A 5 -1.61 10.47 8.63
N ARG A 6 -1.63 11.26 7.55
CA ARG A 6 -1.31 10.82 6.18
C ARG A 6 0.07 10.18 6.08
N ARG A 7 1.10 10.86 6.60
CA ARG A 7 2.47 10.31 6.60
C ARG A 7 2.57 9.00 7.37
N GLN A 8 1.85 8.87 8.47
CA GLN A 8 1.88 7.66 9.29
C GLN A 8 1.18 6.49 8.58
N ILE A 9 0.06 6.75 7.89
CA ILE A 9 -0.61 5.73 7.06
C ILE A 9 0.27 5.35 5.87
N ALA A 10 0.84 6.31 5.15
CA ALA A 10 1.73 6.05 4.02
C ALA A 10 2.96 5.23 4.46
N ALA A 11 3.57 5.58 5.61
CA ALA A 11 4.68 4.82 6.18
C ALA A 11 4.26 3.37 6.52
N THR A 12 3.10 3.20 7.13
CA THR A 12 2.56 1.87 7.49
C THR A 12 2.31 1.03 6.23
N VAL A 13 1.69 1.61 5.20
CA VAL A 13 1.40 0.93 3.93
C VAL A 13 2.68 0.56 3.18
N VAL A 14 3.70 1.42 3.21
CA VAL A 14 5.01 1.14 2.60
C VAL A 14 5.75 0.04 3.35
N GLN A 15 5.71 0.01 4.68
CA GLN A 15 6.31 -1.07 5.47
C GLN A 15 5.60 -2.40 5.20
N LEU A 16 4.26 -2.41 5.19
CA LEU A 16 3.47 -3.57 4.81
C LEU A 16 3.78 -4.07 3.40
N ALA A 17 4.01 -3.17 2.45
CA ALA A 17 4.37 -3.56 1.08
C ALA A 17 5.75 -4.22 0.98
N LYS A 18 6.64 -3.95 1.93
CA LYS A 18 7.95 -4.60 2.04
C LYS A 18 7.85 -5.96 2.72
N ASP A 19 7.09 -6.06 3.81
CA ASP A 19 6.98 -7.29 4.61
C ASP A 19 6.05 -8.32 3.95
N ASP A 20 4.87 -7.89 3.51
CA ASP A 20 3.90 -8.76 2.84
C ASP A 20 3.10 -8.00 1.76
N PRO A 21 3.57 -8.04 0.50
CA PRO A 21 2.95 -7.34 -0.61
C PRO A 21 1.47 -7.70 -0.82
N GLY A 22 1.05 -8.91 -0.41
CA GLY A 22 -0.35 -9.36 -0.54
C GLY A 22 -1.29 -8.64 0.43
N LEU A 23 -0.78 -8.25 1.59
CA LEU A 23 -1.56 -7.66 2.68
C LEU A 23 -1.84 -6.16 2.48
N VAL A 24 -1.09 -5.51 1.59
CA VAL A 24 -1.23 -4.08 1.25
C VAL A 24 -2.65 -3.72 0.82
N ARG A 25 -3.28 -4.56 -0.02
CA ARG A 25 -4.63 -4.30 -0.53
C ARG A 25 -5.69 -4.43 0.56
N ALA A 26 -5.53 -5.39 1.47
CA ALA A 26 -6.44 -5.56 2.60
C ALA A 26 -6.38 -4.35 3.55
N VAL A 27 -5.19 -3.81 3.80
CA VAL A 27 -5.01 -2.60 4.62
C VAL A 27 -5.63 -1.37 3.98
N ILE A 28 -5.49 -1.19 2.67
CA ILE A 28 -6.13 -0.09 1.93
C ILE A 28 -7.66 -0.17 2.03
N VAL A 29 -8.24 -1.35 1.81
CA VAL A 29 -9.69 -1.57 1.93
C VAL A 29 -10.18 -1.33 3.36
N GLN A 30 -9.46 -1.80 4.36
CA GLN A 30 -9.82 -1.62 5.77
C GLN A 30 -9.74 -0.14 6.19
N ARG A 31 -8.75 0.60 5.70
CA ARG A 31 -8.62 2.05 5.96
C ARG A 31 -9.68 2.88 5.23
N ARG A 32 -10.02 2.52 3.99
CA ARG A 32 -11.17 3.11 3.26
C ARG A 32 -12.45 2.96 4.05
N ARG A 33 -12.67 1.78 4.66
CA ARG A 33 -13.88 1.48 5.44
C ARG A 33 -14.00 2.31 6.72
N LEU A 34 -12.87 2.76 7.27
CA LEU A 34 -12.82 3.65 8.44
C LEU A 34 -13.06 5.13 8.08
N GLY A 35 -13.16 5.48 6.79
CA GLY A 35 -13.44 6.86 6.36
C GLY A 35 -12.29 7.86 6.58
N ASP A 36 -11.12 7.35 6.96
CA ASP A 36 -10.00 8.13 7.49
C ASP A 36 -8.99 8.59 6.42
N ILE A 37 -9.33 8.38 5.15
CA ILE A 37 -8.46 8.66 4.00
C ILE A 37 -9.29 9.36 2.92
N GLU A 38 -8.84 10.53 2.47
CA GLU A 38 -9.47 11.23 1.34
C GLU A 38 -9.40 10.39 0.05
N PRO A 39 -10.37 10.55 -0.87
CA PRO A 39 -10.41 9.80 -2.12
C PRO A 39 -9.11 9.90 -2.94
N ASP A 40 -8.48 11.09 -2.96
CA ASP A 40 -7.22 11.32 -3.67
C ASP A 40 -6.04 10.60 -3.02
N ASP A 41 -5.98 10.55 -1.69
CA ASP A 41 -4.95 9.80 -0.97
C ASP A 41 -5.13 8.29 -1.18
N LEU A 42 -6.37 7.83 -1.28
CA LEU A 42 -6.68 6.44 -1.59
C LEU A 42 -6.16 6.06 -2.97
N ALA A 43 -6.40 6.90 -3.99
CA ALA A 43 -5.90 6.69 -5.34
C ALA A 43 -4.36 6.65 -5.37
N TYR A 44 -3.69 7.50 -4.59
CA TYR A 44 -2.24 7.48 -4.46
C TYR A 44 -1.72 6.18 -3.81
N LEU A 45 -2.36 5.72 -2.73
CA LEU A 45 -2.01 4.48 -2.05
C LEU A 45 -2.26 3.24 -2.93
N GLU A 46 -3.37 3.19 -3.66
CA GLU A 46 -3.66 2.11 -4.62
C GLU A 46 -2.61 2.04 -5.73
N ARG A 47 -2.11 3.19 -6.19
CA ARG A 47 -1.07 3.26 -7.22
C ARG A 47 0.28 2.76 -6.71
N ILE A 48 0.65 3.11 -5.47
CA ILE A 48 1.86 2.61 -4.82
C ILE A 48 1.76 1.10 -4.59
N ALA A 49 0.63 0.64 -4.06
CA ALA A 49 0.38 -0.77 -3.79
C ALA A 49 0.49 -1.62 -5.07
N SER A 50 -0.15 -1.18 -6.15
CA SER A 50 -0.11 -1.86 -7.45
C SER A 50 1.32 -1.95 -8.01
N ARG A 51 2.14 -0.91 -7.78
CA ARG A 51 3.55 -0.91 -8.19
C ARG A 51 4.36 -1.91 -7.38
N TRP A 52 4.18 -1.96 -6.07
CA TRP A 52 4.88 -2.93 -5.20
C TRP A 52 4.48 -4.37 -5.49
N MET A 53 3.19 -4.63 -5.73
CA MET A 53 2.74 -5.97 -6.14
C MET A 53 3.43 -6.42 -7.44
N ARG A 54 3.55 -5.55 -8.44
CA ARG A 54 4.30 -5.88 -9.67
C ARG A 54 5.77 -6.17 -9.41
N ILE A 55 6.41 -5.40 -8.52
CA ILE A 55 7.82 -5.64 -8.15
C ILE A 55 7.96 -6.99 -7.44
N ALA A 56 7.05 -7.32 -6.52
CA ALA A 56 7.04 -8.60 -5.83
C ALA A 56 6.75 -9.77 -6.77
N GLU A 57 5.82 -9.61 -7.71
CA GLU A 57 5.51 -10.57 -8.78
C GLU A 57 6.75 -10.81 -9.65
N GLN A 58 7.41 -9.74 -10.10
CA GLN A 58 8.65 -9.83 -10.87
C GLN A 58 9.79 -10.45 -10.06
N ALA A 59 9.93 -10.15 -8.77
CA ALA A 59 10.94 -10.76 -7.91
C ALA A 59 10.68 -12.26 -7.71
N ARG A 60 9.42 -12.67 -7.51
CA ARG A 60 9.02 -14.09 -7.43
C ARG A 60 9.19 -14.82 -8.77
N SER A 61 8.90 -14.14 -9.88
CA SER A 61 9.04 -14.69 -11.24
C SER A 61 10.51 -14.76 -11.69
N GLY A 62 11.34 -13.82 -11.21
CA GLY A 62 12.77 -13.74 -11.48
C GLY A 62 13.63 -14.68 -10.62
N PHE A 63 13.07 -15.31 -9.59
CA PHE A 63 13.75 -16.34 -8.79
C PHE A 63 13.79 -17.73 -9.47
N ARG A 64 13.25 -17.84 -10.70
CA ARG A 64 13.24 -19.08 -11.48
C ARG A 64 14.20 -18.99 -12.67
N ARG A 65 15.48 -18.68 -12.42
CA ARG A 65 16.56 -18.78 -13.41
C ARG A 65 17.72 -19.58 -12.85
#